data_AF-A0A6J4TRL5-F1
#
_entry.id   AF-A0A6J4TRL5-F1
#
_cell.length_a   1.000
_cell.length_b   1.000
_cell.length_c   1.000
_cell.angle_alpha   90.00
_cell.angle_beta   90.00
_cell.angle_gamma   90.00
#
_symmetry.space_group_name_H-M   'P 1'
#
loop_
_entity.id
_entity.type
_entity.pdbx_description
1 polymer ?
#
loop_
_entity_poly.entity_id
_entity_poly.type
_entity_poly.pdbx_seq_one_letter_code
_entity_poly.pdbx_strand_id
1 'polypeptide(L)' 'MSTQVLHHAVTTGPAVLAWTRLLRAHASTTRLLSASLQTAHGLTINDYEALHVLSEAPERRLRRLDLSRRLLLTPSGV' A
#
# COMPACT_ATOMS: atom_id res chain seq x y z
N MET A 1 -21.39 -20.61 -32.31
CA MET A 1 -20.01 -20.11 -32.04
C MET A 1 -20.03 -18.59 -31.89
N SER A 2 -20.41 -18.06 -30.71
CA SER A 2 -20.45 -16.59 -30.50
C SER A 2 -20.24 -16.16 -29.03
N THR A 3 -19.35 -16.82 -28.28
CA THR A 3 -19.10 -16.48 -26.85
C THR A 3 -17.69 -15.93 -26.60
N GLN A 4 -16.77 -16.02 -27.58
CA GLN A 4 -15.35 -15.79 -27.34
C GLN A 4 -14.87 -14.35 -27.53
N VAL A 5 -15.68 -13.45 -28.12
CA VAL A 5 -15.25 -12.09 -28.47
C VAL A 5 -15.48 -11.08 -27.32
N LEU A 6 -16.40 -11.36 -26.40
CA LEU A 6 -16.69 -10.45 -25.27
C LEU A 6 -15.65 -10.50 -24.14
N HIS A 7 -14.83 -11.55 -24.06
CA HIS A 7 -13.85 -11.69 -22.99
C HIS A 7 -12.59 -10.81 -23.16
N HIS A 8 -12.28 -10.40 -24.39
CA HIS A 8 -11.09 -9.57 -24.66
C HIS A 8 -11.37 -8.06 -24.59
N ALA A 9 -12.61 -7.64 -24.85
CA ALA A 9 -12.98 -6.22 -24.90
C ALA A 9 -13.15 -5.58 -23.50
N VAL A 10 -13.34 -6.39 -22.45
CA VAL A 10 -13.47 -5.92 -21.06
C VAL A 10 -12.09 -5.58 -20.44
N THR A 11 -10.99 -6.07 -21.02
CA THR A 11 -9.67 -6.10 -20.35
C THR A 11 -8.69 -4.99 -20.76
N THR A 12 -9.03 -4.09 -21.68
CA THR A 12 -8.05 -3.16 -22.28
C THR A 12 -8.48 -1.68 -22.28
N GLY A 13 -9.50 -1.31 -21.51
CA GLY A 13 -9.81 0.10 -21.30
C GLY A 13 -8.64 0.83 -20.61
N PRO A 14 -8.36 2.11 -20.94
CA PRO A 14 -7.29 2.88 -20.29
C PRO A 14 -7.32 2.84 -18.76
N ALA A 15 -8.50 2.82 -18.16
CA ALA A 15 -8.69 2.70 -16.70
C ALA A 15 -8.22 1.35 -16.14
N VAL A 16 -8.55 0.23 -16.81
CA VAL A 16 -8.11 -1.12 -16.40
C VAL A 16 -6.59 -1.25 -16.51
N LEU A 17 -6.00 -0.68 -17.56
CA LEU A 17 -4.55 -0.65 -17.73
C LEU A 17 -3.86 0.19 -16.64
N ALA A 18 -4.39 1.39 -16.33
CA ALA A 18 -3.87 2.25 -15.28
C ALA A 18 -3.96 1.57 -13.90
N TRP A 19 -5.11 0.98 -13.58
CA TRP A 19 -5.31 0.23 -12.34
C TRP A 19 -4.35 -0.96 -12.22
N THR A 20 -4.22 -1.76 -13.28
CA THR A 20 -3.30 -2.90 -13.30
C THR A 20 -1.85 -2.46 -13.10
N ARG A 21 -1.44 -1.36 -13.73
CA ARG A 21 -0.09 -0.79 -13.56
C ARG A 21 0.13 -0.29 -12.13
N LEU A 22 -0.85 0.41 -11.56
CA LEU A 22 -0.81 0.86 -10.17
C LEU A 22 -0.62 -0.31 -9.20
N LEU A 23 -1.43 -1.36 -9.33
CA LEU A 23 -1.33 -2.54 -8.45
C LEU A 23 0.01 -3.26 -8.58
N ARG A 24 0.55 -3.41 -9.80
CA ARG A 24 1.88 -4.00 -10.01
C ARG A 24 3.00 -3.14 -9.43
N ALA A 25 2.93 -1.83 -9.64
CA ALA A 25 3.90 -0.87 -9.11
C ALA A 25 3.87 -0.87 -7.57
N HIS A 26 2.68 -0.84 -6.96
CA HIS A 26 2.50 -0.94 -5.53
C HIS A 26 3.10 -2.26 -4.99
N ALA A 27 2.68 -3.40 -5.53
CA ALA A 27 3.14 -4.70 -5.03
C ALA A 27 4.66 -4.92 -5.17
N SER A 28 5.27 -4.42 -6.26
CA SER A 28 6.73 -4.49 -6.45
C SER A 28 7.47 -3.56 -5.51
N THR A 29 7.03 -2.31 -5.38
CA THR A 29 7.66 -1.31 -4.51
C THR A 29 7.55 -1.72 -3.04
N THR A 30 6.38 -2.15 -2.58
CA THR A 30 6.17 -2.64 -1.22
C THR A 30 7.11 -3.80 -0.90
N ARG A 31 7.27 -4.79 -1.79
CA ARG A 31 8.21 -5.90 -1.56
C ARG A 31 9.67 -5.44 -1.43
N LEU A 32 10.12 -4.60 -2.36
CA LEU A 32 11.51 -4.12 -2.37
C LEU A 32 11.82 -3.25 -1.15
N LEU A 33 10.89 -2.36 -0.78
CA LEU A 33 11.04 -1.50 0.37
C LEU A 33 10.98 -2.29 1.68
N SER A 34 10.02 -3.21 1.83
CA SER A 34 9.95 -4.09 3.01
C SER A 34 11.23 -4.89 3.21
N ALA A 35 11.81 -5.45 2.14
CA ALA A 35 13.08 -6.16 2.22
C ALA A 35 14.21 -5.22 2.68
N SER A 36 14.27 -4.02 2.10
CA SER A 36 15.30 -3.03 2.44
C SER A 36 15.20 -2.56 3.90
N LEU A 37 13.99 -2.25 4.37
CA LEU A 37 13.71 -1.86 5.75
C LEU A 37 14.07 -2.98 6.74
N GLN A 38 13.71 -4.22 6.42
CA GLN A 38 14.02 -5.36 7.27
C GLN A 38 15.53 -5.60 7.36
N THR A 39 16.25 -5.56 6.24
CA THR A 39 17.70 -5.81 6.22
C THR A 39 18.50 -4.67 6.85
N ALA A 40 18.14 -3.42 6.57
CA ALA A 40 18.93 -2.27 7.03
C ALA A 40 18.55 -1.81 8.45
N HIS A 41 17.30 -2.00 8.87
CA HIS A 41 16.76 -1.39 10.08
C HIS A 41 15.97 -2.34 10.99
N GLY A 42 15.71 -3.59 10.55
CA GLY A 42 14.87 -4.51 11.29
C GLY A 42 13.40 -4.10 11.39
N LEU A 43 12.95 -3.15 10.56
CA LEU A 43 11.60 -2.60 10.58
C LEU A 43 10.70 -3.28 9.57
N THR A 44 9.44 -3.48 9.94
CA THR A 44 8.39 -3.74 8.95
C THR A 44 8.03 -2.44 8.21
N ILE A 45 7.34 -2.55 7.07
CA ILE A 45 6.85 -1.37 6.35
C ILE A 45 5.84 -0.58 7.19
N ASN A 46 5.01 -1.25 8.01
CA ASN A 46 4.06 -0.60 8.90
C ASN A 46 4.77 0.18 10.02
N ASP A 47 5.87 -0.34 10.56
CA ASP A 47 6.68 0.39 11.55
C ASP A 47 7.26 1.68 10.94
N TYR A 48 7.79 1.57 9.72
CA TYR A 48 8.29 2.72 8.97
C TYR A 48 7.19 3.75 8.71
N GLU A 49 6.02 3.33 8.22
CA GLU A 49 4.89 4.22 7.97
C GLU A 49 4.40 4.88 9.27
N ALA A 50 4.36 4.15 10.38
CA ALA A 50 4.00 4.70 11.69
C ALA A 50 5.00 5.78 12.14
N LEU A 51 6.31 5.51 12.02
CA LEU A 51 7.36 6.47 12.33
C LEU A 51 7.30 7.69 11.43
N HIS A 52 7.03 7.51 10.13
CA HIS A 52 6.88 8.61 9.18
C HIS A 52 5.68 9.50 9.56
N VAL A 53 4.50 8.91 9.80
CA VAL A 53 3.29 9.62 10.23
C VAL A 53 3.50 10.35 11.56
N LEU A 54 4.17 9.72 12.53
CA LEU A 54 4.47 10.34 13.81
C LEU A 54 5.51 11.46 13.65
N SER A 55 6.48 11.34 12.75
CA SER A 55 7.51 12.37 12.55
C SER A 55 6.94 13.71 12.07
N GLU A 56 5.81 13.68 11.37
CA GLU A 56 5.09 14.86 10.86
C GLU A 56 4.00 15.36 11.83
N ALA A 57 3.69 14.59 12.87
CA ALA A 57 2.67 14.97 13.85
C ALA A 57 3.20 16.03 14.83
N PRO A 58 2.34 16.95 15.31
CA PRO A 58 2.67 17.81 16.44
C PRO A 58 3.20 16.98 17.62
N GLU A 59 4.28 17.44 18.24
CA GLU A 59 4.96 16.74 19.35
C GLU A 59 5.42 15.30 19.04
N ARG A 60 5.42 14.90 17.77
CA ARG A 60 5.68 13.54 17.29
C ARG A 60 4.78 12.45 17.87
N ARG A 61 3.52 12.80 18.17
CA ARG A 61 2.57 11.91 18.85
C ARG A 61 1.19 11.98 18.23
N LEU A 62 0.49 10.84 18.24
CA LEU A 62 -0.90 10.73 17.84
C LEU A 62 -1.64 9.77 18.79
N ARG A 63 -2.95 9.95 18.92
CA ARG A 63 -3.79 8.92 19.54
C ARG A 63 -3.78 7.68 18.65
N ARG A 64 -3.76 6.48 19.24
CA ARG A 64 -3.70 5.21 18.50
C ARG A 64 -4.79 5.08 17.43
N LEU A 65 -6.01 5.54 17.73
CA LEU A 65 -7.12 5.55 16.76
C LEU A 65 -6.86 6.46 15.56
N ASP A 66 -6.22 7.61 15.77
CA ASP A 66 -5.90 8.55 14.71
C ASP A 66 -4.73 8.03 13.87
N LEU A 67 -3.75 7.37 14.51
CA LEU A 67 -2.65 6.69 13.83
C LEU A 67 -3.16 5.52 12.97
N SER A 68 -4.03 4.64 13.50
CA SER A 68 -4.54 3.49 12.77
C SER A 68 -5.35 3.90 11.54
N ARG A 69 -6.13 4.98 11.62
CA ARG A 69 -6.85 5.55 10.47
C ARG A 69 -5.91 6.02 9.36
N ARG A 70 -4.79 6.66 9.72
CA ARG A 70 -3.79 7.13 8.74
C ARG A 70 -3.07 5.96 8.07
N LEU A 71 -2.81 4.89 8.82
CA LEU A 71 -2.17 3.67 8.30
C LEU A 71 -3.13 2.73 7.56
N LEU A 72 -4.44 3.06 7.50
CA LEU A 72 -5.48 2.17 6.97
C LEU A 72 -5.51 0.80 7.67
N LEU A 73 -5.13 0.77 8.95
CA LEU A 73 -5.13 -0.42 9.80
C LEU A 73 -6.31 -0.38 10.78
N THR A 74 -6.70 -1.56 11.27
CA THR A 74 -7.52 -1.62 12.47
C THR A 74 -6.72 -1.12 13.67
N PRO A 75 -7.36 -0.59 14.72
CA PRO A 75 -6.65 -0.20 15.94
C PRO A 75 -5.80 -1.33 16.55
N SER A 76 -6.22 -2.59 16.36
CA SER A 76 -5.47 -3.78 16.79
C SER A 76 -4.25 -4.10 15.92
N GLY A 77 -4.18 -3.58 14.70
CA GLY A 77 -3.04 -3.74 13.80
C GLY A 77 -1.94 -2.69 14.00
N VAL A 78 -2.16 -1.73 14.90
CA VAL A 78 -1.17 -0.74 15.38
C VAL A 78 -0.68 -1.13 16.74
#